data_AF-A0AAD7KH84-F1
#
_entry.id   AF-A0AAD7KH84-F1
#
_cell.length_a   1.000
_cell.length_b   1.000
_cell.length_c   1.000
_cell.angle_alpha   90.00
_cell.angle_beta   90.00
_cell.angle_gamma   90.00
#
_symmetry.space_group_name_H-M   'P 1'
#
loop_
_entity.id
_entity.type
_entity.pdbx_description
1 polymer ?
#
loop_
_entity_poly.entity_id
_entity_poly.type
_entity_poly.pdbx_seq_one_letter_code
_entity_poly.pdbx_strand_id
1 'polypeptide(L)'
;MTQGRFSEANLAELVSLADLVSRTVKEIAEEYAAARDPGFSSPSDPQPSEDDIPPRVAKAFRVLDAACADMSGRVGNPGQLVMKKFQALQEPASMLIAPDSKFAELLLHERSALPVDQLAQSPRVDAEKLRRLINFLATKHNFTEIRPNIFLDNRLNVKFSDADVLDDPFMDEWLH
;
A
#
# COMPACT_ATOMS: atom_id res chain seq x y z
N MET A 1 -10.16 -7.73 -38.21
CA MET A 1 -9.85 -7.22 -36.85
C MET A 1 -10.86 -7.83 -35.90
N THR A 2 -10.52 -8.98 -35.31
CA THR A 2 -11.42 -9.73 -34.42
C THR A 2 -11.07 -9.34 -32.99
N GLN A 3 -11.85 -8.44 -32.41
CA GLN A 3 -11.68 -7.99 -31.03
C GLN A 3 -11.91 -9.19 -30.09
N GLY A 4 -10.97 -9.41 -29.17
CA GLY A 4 -10.85 -10.61 -28.35
C GLY A 4 -12.11 -10.91 -27.54
N ARG A 5 -12.77 -12.01 -27.91
CA ARG A 5 -13.81 -12.62 -27.10
C ARG A 5 -13.10 -13.46 -26.03
N PHE A 6 -13.31 -13.18 -24.75
CA PHE A 6 -12.86 -14.08 -23.69
C PHE A 6 -13.43 -15.47 -23.96
N SER A 7 -12.58 -16.50 -23.96
CA SER A 7 -13.06 -17.88 -24.07
C SER A 7 -13.91 -18.20 -22.84
N GLU A 8 -14.85 -19.15 -22.98
CA GLU A 8 -15.67 -19.61 -21.86
C GLU A 8 -14.80 -20.14 -20.70
N ALA A 9 -13.66 -20.77 -21.04
CA ALA A 9 -12.64 -21.16 -20.08
C ALA A 9 -12.04 -19.97 -19.31
N ASN A 10 -11.71 -18.87 -20.00
CA ASN A 10 -11.16 -17.67 -19.34
C ASN A 10 -12.17 -17.02 -18.38
N LEU A 11 -13.46 -17.04 -18.74
CA LEU A 11 -14.52 -16.54 -17.86
C LEU A 11 -14.71 -17.44 -16.63
N ALA A 12 -14.67 -18.77 -16.81
CA ALA A 12 -14.73 -19.71 -15.70
C ALA A 12 -13.53 -19.57 -14.74
N GLU A 13 -12.33 -19.32 -15.26
CA GLU A 13 -11.14 -19.05 -14.44
C GLU A 13 -11.27 -17.75 -13.62
N LEU A 14 -11.83 -16.68 -14.21
CA LEU A 14 -12.09 -15.43 -13.49
C LEU A 14 -13.09 -15.61 -12.34
N VAL A 15 -14.16 -16.38 -12.56
CA VAL A 15 -15.13 -16.73 -11.51
C VAL A 15 -14.45 -17.54 -10.41
N SER A 16 -13.64 -18.53 -10.76
CA SER A 16 -12.86 -19.33 -9.80
C SER A 16 -11.91 -18.47 -8.97
N LEU A 17 -11.25 -17.46 -9.57
CA LEU A 17 -10.42 -16.50 -8.85
C LEU A 17 -11.25 -15.65 -7.87
N ALA A 18 -12.45 -15.21 -8.25
CA ALA A 18 -13.33 -14.46 -7.35
C ALA A 18 -13.81 -15.31 -6.16
N ASP A 19 -14.08 -16.59 -6.39
CA ASP A 19 -14.39 -17.55 -5.32
C ASP A 19 -13.19 -17.81 -4.42
N LEU A 20 -11.98 -17.85 -4.96
CA LEU A 20 -10.75 -17.96 -4.18
C LEU A 20 -10.56 -16.73 -3.28
N VAL A 21 -10.63 -15.52 -3.85
CA VAL A 21 -10.54 -14.25 -3.09
C VAL A 21 -11.56 -14.23 -1.97
N SER A 22 -12.82 -14.55 -2.27
CA SER A 22 -13.91 -14.54 -1.29
C SER A 22 -13.69 -15.55 -0.16
N ARG A 23 -13.18 -16.75 -0.46
CA ARG A 23 -12.85 -17.76 0.56
C ARG A 23 -11.68 -17.33 1.42
N THR A 24 -10.61 -16.84 0.82
CA THR A 24 -9.40 -16.41 1.54
C THR A 24 -9.69 -15.22 2.47
N VAL A 25 -10.53 -14.27 2.06
CA VAL A 25 -10.98 -13.17 2.93
C VAL A 25 -11.75 -13.69 4.14
N LYS A 26 -12.63 -14.68 3.96
CA LYS A 26 -13.37 -15.30 5.08
C LYS A 26 -12.43 -16.01 6.05
N GLU A 27 -11.45 -16.76 5.55
CA GLU A 27 -10.43 -17.41 6.38
C GLU A 27 -9.66 -16.39 7.22
N ILE A 28 -9.26 -15.27 6.63
CA ILE A 28 -8.58 -14.18 7.36
C ILE A 28 -9.49 -13.60 8.44
N ALA A 29 -10.75 -13.30 8.10
CA ALA A 29 -11.70 -12.72 9.03
C ALA A 29 -12.01 -13.65 10.22
N GLU A 30 -12.16 -14.95 9.97
CA GLU A 30 -12.38 -15.96 11.01
C GLU A 30 -11.19 -16.07 11.97
N GLU A 31 -9.96 -16.08 11.44
CA GLU A 31 -8.74 -16.13 12.25
C GLU A 31 -8.57 -14.88 13.12
N TYR A 32 -8.82 -13.69 12.57
CA TYR A 32 -8.76 -12.45 13.35
C TYR A 32 -9.92 -12.30 14.34
N ALA A 33 -11.10 -12.84 14.05
CA ALA A 33 -12.22 -12.87 15.00
C ALA A 33 -11.98 -13.85 16.15
N ALA A 34 -11.24 -14.94 15.90
CA ALA A 34 -10.82 -15.87 16.92
C ALA A 34 -9.65 -15.34 17.77
N ALA A 35 -8.84 -14.44 17.23
CA ALA A 35 -7.81 -13.72 17.97
C ALA A 35 -8.46 -12.75 18.98
N ARG A 36 -7.93 -12.74 20.21
CA ARG A 36 -8.43 -11.87 21.30
C ARG A 36 -8.18 -10.37 21.05
N ASP A 37 -7.33 -10.05 20.09
CA ASP A 37 -7.05 -8.69 19.65
C ASP A 37 -7.26 -8.62 18.13
N PRO A 38 -8.40 -8.10 17.66
CA PRO A 38 -8.66 -8.00 16.24
C PRO A 38 -7.73 -6.92 15.69
N GLY A 39 -6.58 -7.31 15.12
CA GLY A 39 -5.64 -6.41 14.43
C GLY A 39 -6.23 -5.66 13.21
N PHE A 40 -7.55 -5.62 13.09
CA PHE A 40 -8.36 -4.72 12.27
C PHE A 40 -8.90 -3.56 13.13
N SER A 41 -8.04 -3.00 13.95
CA SER A 41 -8.33 -1.74 14.63
C SER A 41 -8.08 -0.60 13.62
N SER A 42 -8.75 0.53 13.80
CA SER A 42 -8.81 1.72 12.93
C SER A 42 -7.47 2.08 12.26
N PRO A 43 -7.41 2.88 11.16
CA PRO A 43 -6.15 3.39 10.61
C PRO A 43 -5.17 4.02 11.62
N SER A 44 -5.68 4.36 12.81
CA SER A 44 -4.95 4.96 13.93
C SER A 44 -4.40 3.98 14.97
N ASP A 45 -4.74 2.69 14.92
CA ASP A 45 -4.37 1.73 15.96
C ASP A 45 -3.00 1.09 15.71
N PRO A 46 -2.19 0.84 16.78
CA PRO A 46 -0.89 0.20 16.63
C PRO A 46 -1.02 -1.17 15.99
N GLN A 47 -0.30 -1.40 14.89
CA GLN A 47 -0.40 -2.66 14.16
C GLN A 47 0.35 -3.79 14.92
N PRO A 48 -0.15 -5.05 14.89
CA PRO A 48 0.63 -6.21 15.33
C PRO A 48 1.96 -6.27 14.56
N SER A 49 3.05 -6.63 15.25
CA SER A 49 4.34 -6.85 14.61
C SER A 49 4.25 -7.99 13.60
N GLU A 50 5.17 -8.08 12.63
CA GLU A 50 5.19 -9.21 11.68
C GLU A 50 5.26 -10.57 12.41
N ASP A 51 5.89 -10.60 13.58
CA ASP A 51 5.99 -11.77 14.46
C ASP A 51 4.65 -12.13 15.13
N ASP A 52 3.73 -11.17 15.25
CA ASP A 52 2.41 -11.36 15.83
C ASP A 52 1.37 -11.88 14.82
N ILE A 53 1.72 -11.94 13.52
CA ILE A 53 0.80 -12.43 12.47
C ILE A 53 0.81 -13.96 12.47
N PRO A 54 -0.32 -14.64 12.72
CA PRO A 54 -0.39 -16.09 12.66
C PRO A 54 0.09 -16.61 11.29
N PRO A 55 0.92 -17.67 11.22
CA PRO A 55 1.43 -18.19 9.95
C PRO A 55 0.35 -18.53 8.92
N ARG A 56 -0.84 -18.93 9.40
CA ARG A 56 -2.02 -19.20 8.58
C ARG A 56 -2.56 -17.92 7.92
N VAL A 57 -2.64 -16.83 8.66
CA VAL A 57 -3.06 -15.51 8.17
C VAL A 57 -2.04 -14.96 7.18
N ALA A 58 -0.74 -15.05 7.49
CA ALA A 58 0.33 -14.63 6.58
C ALA A 58 0.28 -15.39 5.23
N LYS A 59 0.02 -16.71 5.27
CA LYS A 59 -0.19 -17.51 4.05
C LYS A 59 -1.44 -17.08 3.30
N ALA A 60 -2.56 -16.84 3.98
CA ALA A 60 -3.80 -16.38 3.37
C ALA A 60 -3.62 -15.02 2.70
N PHE A 61 -2.89 -14.08 3.29
CA PHE A 61 -2.55 -12.80 2.66
C PHE A 61 -1.79 -12.98 1.34
N ARG A 62 -0.79 -13.86 1.28
CA ARG A 62 -0.07 -14.14 0.03
C ARG A 62 -0.97 -14.72 -1.06
N VAL A 63 -1.90 -15.61 -0.69
CA VAL A 63 -2.87 -16.18 -1.64
C VAL A 63 -3.82 -15.09 -2.15
N LEU A 64 -4.31 -14.24 -1.25
CA LEU A 64 -5.20 -13.13 -1.59
C LEU A 64 -4.52 -12.16 -2.56
N ASP A 65 -3.29 -11.74 -2.26
CA ASP A 65 -2.52 -10.81 -3.10
C ASP A 65 -2.26 -11.40 -4.50
N ALA A 66 -1.80 -12.65 -4.56
CA ALA A 66 -1.58 -13.35 -5.83
C ALA A 66 -2.86 -13.46 -6.67
N ALA A 67 -3.99 -13.82 -6.05
CA ALA A 67 -5.27 -13.96 -6.74
C ALA A 67 -5.80 -12.62 -7.27
N CYS A 68 -5.70 -11.55 -6.47
CA CYS A 68 -6.08 -10.19 -6.86
C CYS A 68 -5.20 -9.64 -7.99
N ALA A 69 -3.89 -9.91 -7.94
CA ALA A 69 -2.95 -9.53 -8.98
C ALA A 69 -3.24 -10.24 -10.31
N ASP A 70 -3.48 -11.56 -10.27
CA ASP A 70 -3.81 -12.36 -11.46
C ASP A 70 -5.14 -11.90 -12.08
N MET A 71 -6.18 -11.73 -11.25
CA MET A 71 -7.48 -11.21 -11.71
C MET A 71 -7.35 -9.83 -12.37
N SER A 72 -6.62 -8.90 -11.73
CA SER A 72 -6.38 -7.56 -12.29
C SER A 72 -5.61 -7.62 -13.62
N GLY A 73 -4.65 -8.53 -13.74
CA GLY A 73 -3.87 -8.75 -14.95
C GLY A 73 -4.71 -9.30 -16.11
N ARG A 74 -5.71 -10.13 -15.83
CA ARG A 74 -6.56 -10.78 -16.84
C ARG A 74 -7.70 -9.89 -17.34
N VAL A 75 -8.26 -9.05 -16.47
CA VAL A 75 -9.39 -8.16 -16.81
C VAL A 75 -8.88 -6.84 -17.41
N GLY A 76 -7.68 -6.40 -17.05
CA GLY A 76 -7.09 -5.16 -17.56
C GLY A 76 -6.86 -5.20 -19.08
N ASN A 77 -7.22 -4.13 -19.78
CA ASN A 77 -6.85 -4.02 -21.19
C ASN A 77 -5.34 -3.72 -21.34
N PRO A 78 -4.71 -4.03 -22.49
CA PRO A 78 -3.27 -3.85 -22.66
C PRO A 78 -2.76 -2.43 -22.36
N GLY A 79 -3.53 -1.40 -22.71
CA GLY A 79 -3.17 -0.01 -22.42
C GLY A 79 -3.12 0.29 -20.92
N GLN A 80 -4.13 -0.17 -20.17
CA GLN A 80 -4.17 -0.04 -18.70
C GLN A 80 -3.02 -0.80 -18.04
N LEU A 81 -2.73 -2.02 -18.49
CA LEU A 81 -1.64 -2.82 -17.94
C LEU A 81 -0.28 -2.17 -18.18
N VAL A 82 -0.05 -1.64 -19.38
CA VAL A 82 1.18 -0.93 -19.74
C VAL A 82 1.31 0.35 -18.90
N MET A 83 0.25 1.15 -18.75
CA MET A 83 0.30 2.32 -17.87
C MET A 83 0.59 1.97 -16.42
N LYS A 84 -0.01 0.89 -15.89
CA LYS A 84 0.28 0.40 -14.54
C LYS A 84 1.76 0.06 -14.35
N LYS A 85 2.41 -0.52 -15.38
CA LYS A 85 3.85 -0.81 -15.36
C LYS A 85 4.70 0.46 -15.39
N PHE A 86 4.38 1.43 -16.26
CA PHE A 86 5.11 2.70 -16.31
C PHE A 86 4.98 3.53 -15.04
N GLN A 87 3.82 3.48 -14.38
CA GLN A 87 3.57 4.19 -13.12
C GLN A 87 4.14 3.47 -11.90
N ALA A 88 4.61 2.22 -12.03
CA ALA A 88 5.11 1.44 -10.91
C ALA A 88 6.33 2.07 -10.21
N LEU A 89 7.07 2.94 -10.90
CA LEU A 89 8.22 3.66 -10.33
C LEU A 89 7.83 4.94 -9.56
N GLN A 90 6.61 5.46 -9.76
CA GLN A 90 6.21 6.73 -9.13
C GLN A 90 6.06 6.58 -7.63
N GLU A 91 5.53 5.44 -7.17
CA GLU A 91 5.36 5.12 -5.76
C GLU A 91 6.71 4.98 -5.02
N PRO A 92 7.65 4.11 -5.42
CA PRO A 92 8.96 4.01 -4.76
C PRO A 92 9.77 5.31 -4.85
N ALA A 93 9.74 6.04 -5.97
CA ALA A 93 10.41 7.33 -6.07
C ALA A 93 9.81 8.37 -5.10
N SER A 94 8.49 8.37 -4.95
CA SER A 94 7.80 9.24 -3.98
C SER A 94 8.12 8.84 -2.54
N MET A 95 8.27 7.54 -2.30
CA MET A 95 8.67 7.01 -1.01
C MET A 95 10.08 7.45 -0.64
N LEU A 96 11.05 7.44 -1.55
CA LEU A 96 12.42 7.92 -1.25
C LEU A 96 12.50 9.40 -0.84
N ILE A 97 11.54 10.23 -1.24
CA ILE A 97 11.51 11.68 -0.92
C ILE A 97 10.88 11.94 0.47
N ALA A 98 10.07 11.01 0.98
CA ALA A 98 9.32 11.20 2.22
C ALA A 98 10.16 11.23 3.51
N PRO A 99 11.29 10.50 3.68
CA PRO A 99 12.15 10.62 4.88
C PRO A 99 12.88 11.96 4.89
N ASP A 100 13.35 12.41 3.72
CA ASP A 100 14.11 13.66 3.55
C ASP A 100 13.36 14.93 3.96
N SER A 101 12.04 14.83 4.05
CA SER A 101 11.14 15.95 4.29
C SER A 101 10.62 16.03 5.72
N LYS A 102 10.99 15.09 6.62
CA LYS A 102 10.64 15.04 8.05
C LYS A 102 9.15 14.99 8.40
N PHE A 103 8.26 15.05 7.40
CA PHE A 103 6.82 15.03 7.67
C PHE A 103 6.34 13.63 8.09
N ALA A 104 6.97 12.57 7.56
CA ALA A 104 6.70 11.20 7.98
C ALA A 104 7.03 11.00 9.47
N GLU A 105 8.19 11.49 9.92
CA GLU A 105 8.57 11.49 11.34
C GLU A 105 7.60 12.31 12.19
N LEU A 106 7.16 13.47 11.69
CA LEU A 106 6.23 14.34 12.41
C LEU A 106 4.86 13.69 12.60
N LEU A 107 4.33 13.04 11.56
CA LEU A 107 3.07 12.28 11.63
C LEU A 107 3.19 11.07 12.57
N LEU A 108 4.32 10.37 12.55
CA LEU A 108 4.61 9.26 13.45
C LEU A 108 4.72 9.71 14.93
N HIS A 109 5.35 10.87 15.17
CA HIS A 109 5.54 11.41 16.52
C HIS A 109 4.24 11.95 17.11
N GLU A 110 3.51 12.77 16.37
CA GLU A 110 2.27 13.41 16.83
C GLU A 110 1.12 12.41 16.96
N ARG A 111 1.19 11.26 16.26
CA ARG A 111 0.14 10.23 16.19
C ARG A 111 -1.26 10.80 15.96
N SER A 112 -1.32 11.91 15.26
CA SER A 112 -2.53 12.68 15.02
C SER A 112 -2.54 13.19 13.59
N ALA A 113 -3.74 13.52 13.11
CA ALA A 113 -3.89 13.97 11.75
C ALA A 113 -3.46 15.44 11.66
N LEU A 114 -2.53 15.74 10.75
CA LEU A 114 -1.93 17.06 10.60
C LEU A 114 -2.32 17.71 9.27
N PRO A 115 -2.61 19.03 9.27
CA PRO A 115 -2.76 19.80 8.03
C PRO A 115 -1.45 19.84 7.24
N VAL A 116 -1.55 19.79 5.91
CA VAL A 116 -0.37 19.86 5.01
C VAL A 116 0.49 21.10 5.24
N ASP A 117 -0.12 22.22 5.61
CA ASP A 117 0.60 23.46 5.89
C ASP A 117 1.51 23.34 7.13
N GLN A 118 1.16 22.49 8.09
CA GLN A 118 2.01 22.18 9.25
C GLN A 118 3.13 21.23 8.84
N LEU A 119 2.82 20.24 7.99
CA LEU A 119 3.82 19.31 7.42
C LEU A 119 4.85 20.05 6.54
N ALA A 120 4.42 21.11 5.85
CA ALA A 120 5.24 21.92 4.95
C ALA A 120 6.13 22.95 5.68
N GLN A 121 6.11 23.02 7.01
CA GLN A 121 6.98 23.92 7.77
C GLN A 121 8.46 23.47 7.75
N SER A 122 8.73 22.26 7.25
CA SER A 122 10.09 21.77 7.02
C SER A 122 10.77 22.57 5.90
N PRO A 123 11.95 23.18 6.13
CA PRO A 123 12.57 24.14 5.21
C PRO A 123 13.07 23.55 3.88
N ARG A 124 12.91 22.25 3.65
CA ARG A 124 13.49 21.53 2.50
C ARG A 124 12.51 21.24 1.36
N VAL A 125 11.20 21.42 1.55
CA VAL A 125 10.20 21.12 0.52
C VAL A 125 9.19 22.24 0.38
N ASP A 126 8.93 22.64 -0.86
CA ASP A 126 7.86 23.59 -1.19
C ASP A 126 6.48 23.00 -0.83
N ALA A 127 5.63 23.80 -0.18
CA ALA A 127 4.34 23.35 0.35
C ALA A 127 3.43 22.74 -0.73
N GLU A 128 3.43 23.32 -1.93
CA GLU A 128 2.60 22.83 -3.04
C GLU A 128 3.13 21.49 -3.59
N LYS A 129 4.46 21.35 -3.68
CA LYS A 129 5.08 20.06 -4.05
C LYS A 129 4.80 18.98 -3.00
N LEU A 130 4.92 19.31 -1.72
CA LEU A 130 4.61 18.39 -0.63
C LEU A 130 3.14 17.96 -0.67
N ARG A 131 2.22 18.91 -0.87
CA ARG A 131 0.79 18.64 -1.00
C ARG A 131 0.49 17.66 -2.13
N ARG A 132 1.12 17.83 -3.29
CA ARG A 132 0.94 16.90 -4.43
C ARG A 132 1.50 15.50 -4.11
N LEU A 133 2.67 15.45 -3.47
CA LEU A 133 3.33 14.21 -3.07
C LEU A 133 2.48 13.41 -2.08
N ILE A 134 2.04 14.06 -0.98
CA ILE A 134 1.29 13.38 0.08
C ILE A 134 -0.10 12.96 -0.38
N ASN A 135 -0.76 13.74 -1.24
CA ASN A 135 -2.02 13.32 -1.89
C ASN A 135 -1.81 12.08 -2.77
N PHE A 136 -0.74 12.04 -3.56
CA PHE A 136 -0.42 10.86 -4.36
C PHE A 136 -0.17 9.64 -3.45
N LEU A 137 0.65 9.79 -2.41
CA LEU A 137 0.94 8.72 -1.45
C LEU A 137 -0.32 8.26 -0.68
N ALA A 138 -1.28 9.16 -0.42
CA ALA A 138 -2.57 8.79 0.15
C ALA A 138 -3.41 7.91 -0.79
N THR A 139 -3.39 8.16 -2.11
CA THR A 139 -4.03 7.25 -3.10
C THR A 139 -3.36 5.87 -3.17
N LYS A 140 -2.14 5.76 -2.64
CA LYS A 140 -1.35 4.53 -2.54
C LYS A 140 -1.39 3.89 -1.15
N HIS A 141 -2.29 4.35 -0.28
CA HIS A 141 -2.45 3.85 1.09
C HIS A 141 -1.23 4.05 2.01
N ASN A 142 -0.25 4.87 1.60
CA ASN A 142 0.92 5.21 2.42
C ASN A 142 0.57 6.23 3.52
N PHE A 143 -0.48 7.03 3.32
CA PHE A 143 -1.08 7.94 4.31
C PHE A 143 -2.61 7.90 4.20
N THR A 144 -3.33 8.31 5.24
CA THR A 144 -4.79 8.48 5.17
C THR A 144 -5.14 9.96 5.17
N GLU A 145 -5.79 10.43 4.11
CA GLU A 145 -6.43 11.74 4.12
C GLU A 145 -7.78 11.64 4.82
N ILE A 146 -7.89 12.21 6.02
CA ILE A 146 -9.14 12.18 6.80
C ILE A 146 -10.11 13.30 6.38
N ARG A 147 -9.57 14.39 5.84
CA ARG A 147 -10.27 15.57 5.30
C ARG A 147 -9.34 16.25 4.29
N PRO A 148 -9.87 17.10 3.38
CA PRO A 148 -9.04 17.82 2.42
C PRO A 148 -7.82 18.47 3.05
N ASN A 149 -6.62 18.02 2.63
CA ASN A 149 -5.32 18.46 3.10
C ASN A 149 -5.00 18.17 4.58
N ILE A 150 -5.67 17.21 5.21
CA ILE A 150 -5.39 16.75 6.57
C ILE A 150 -5.07 15.25 6.54
N PHE A 151 -3.83 14.92 6.87
CA PHE A 151 -3.27 13.58 6.69
C PHE A 151 -2.93 12.96 8.03
N LEU A 152 -3.22 11.67 8.14
CA LEU A 152 -2.83 10.80 9.24
C LEU A 152 -1.81 9.79 8.73
N ASP A 153 -0.90 9.38 9.61
CA ASP A 153 0.00 8.28 9.34
C ASP A 153 -0.75 6.96 9.10
N ASN A 154 -0.22 6.10 8.23
CA ASN A 154 -0.78 4.78 7.95
C ASN A 154 0.22 3.65 8.23
N ARG A 155 -0.36 2.45 8.38
CA ARG A 155 0.21 1.09 8.40
C ARG A 155 1.63 0.87 7.82
N LEU A 156 2.02 1.55 6.74
CA LEU A 156 3.27 1.34 6.01
C LEU A 156 4.44 2.21 6.50
N ASN A 157 4.17 3.34 7.14
CA ASN A 157 5.20 4.34 7.42
C ASN A 157 6.08 3.97 8.64
N VAL A 158 5.63 3.04 9.49
CA VAL A 158 6.43 2.51 10.61
C VAL A 158 7.67 1.76 10.10
N LYS A 159 7.55 1.02 8.99
CA LYS A 159 8.67 0.34 8.31
C LYS A 159 9.58 1.30 7.54
N PHE A 160 9.18 2.57 7.44
CA PHE A 160 9.85 3.60 6.66
C PHE A 160 10.93 4.34 7.47
N SER A 161 10.72 4.40 8.79
CA SER A 161 11.70 4.92 9.75
C SER A 161 12.75 3.89 10.16
N ASP A 162 12.52 2.60 9.85
CA ASP A 162 13.55 1.56 10.00
C ASP A 162 14.58 1.75 8.87
N ALA A 163 15.73 2.32 9.23
CA ALA A 163 16.86 2.57 8.33
C ALA A 163 17.28 1.34 7.50
N ASP A 164 16.99 0.14 8.02
CA ASP A 164 17.32 -1.15 7.40
C ASP A 164 16.60 -1.41 6.06
N VAL A 165 15.48 -0.74 5.75
CA VAL A 165 14.77 -0.92 4.47
C VAL A 165 15.45 -0.16 3.31
N LEU A 166 16.21 0.89 3.62
CA LEU A 166 16.89 1.72 2.64
C LEU A 166 18.37 1.32 2.41
N ASP A 167 18.97 0.58 3.34
CA ASP A 167 20.28 -0.06 3.19
C ASP A 167 20.17 -1.38 2.39
N ASP A 168 19.45 -1.38 1.27
CA ASP A 168 19.42 -2.52 0.35
C ASP A 168 20.68 -2.50 -0.54
N PRO A 169 21.58 -3.51 -0.43
CA PRO A 169 22.78 -3.59 -1.27
C PRO A 169 22.50 -3.63 -2.78
N PHE A 170 21.27 -3.97 -3.19
CA PHE A 170 20.83 -3.90 -4.58
C PHE A 170 20.74 -2.45 -5.09
N MET A 171 20.46 -1.46 -4.24
CA MET A 171 20.36 -0.05 -4.65
C MET A 171 21.74 0.61 -4.79
N ASP A 172 22.72 0.19 -3.98
CA ASP A 172 24.09 0.70 -4.03
C ASP A 172 24.84 0.30 -5.32
N GLU A 173 24.53 -0.87 -5.90
CA GLU A 173 25.19 -1.36 -7.12
C GLU A 173 24.81 -0.56 -8.38
N TRP A 174 23.67 0.15 -8.36
CA TRP A 174 23.14 0.88 -9.53
C TRP A 174 23.30 2.41 -9.44
N LEU A 175 23.84 2.94 -8.33
CA LEU A 175 24.05 4.38 -8.09
C LEU A 175 25.52 4.83 -8.21
N HIS A 176 26.38 4.00 -8.80
CA HIS A 176 27.78 4.29 -9.16
C HIS A 176 28.02 4.09 -10.66
#